data_AF-A0A2N2ZXD6-F1
#
_entry.id   AF-A0A2N2ZXD6-F1
#
_cell.length_a   1.000
_cell.length_b   1.000
_cell.length_c   1.000
_cell.angle_alpha   90.00
_cell.angle_beta   90.00
_cell.angle_gamma   90.00
#
_symmetry.space_group_name_H-M   'P 1'
#
loop_
_entity.id
_entity.type
_entity.pdbx_description
1 polymer ?
#
loop_
_entity_poly.entity_id
_entity_poly.type
_entity_poly.pdbx_seq_one_letter_code
_entity_poly.pdbx_strand_id
1 'polypeptide(L)' 'MKITIHRGIDQIGGCITEIATDNKRILIDLGQNLPDGESVINDIDEYSGLQYAIHSVIRN' A
#
# COMPACT_ATOMS: atom_id res chain seq x y z
N MET A 1 -12.69 3.81 16.81
CA MET A 1 -11.46 3.17 16.24
C MET A 1 -11.91 2.16 15.20
N LYS A 2 -11.33 2.19 14.01
CA LYS A 2 -11.62 1.28 12.90
C LYS A 2 -10.29 0.82 12.29
N ILE A 3 -10.20 -0.47 11.96
CA ILE A 3 -9.09 -1.05 11.22
C ILE A 3 -9.64 -1.50 9.87
N THR A 4 -8.98 -1.08 8.79
CA THR A 4 -9.34 -1.46 7.42
C THR A 4 -8.11 -2.03 6.75
N ILE A 5 -8.20 -3.23 6.20
CA ILE A 5 -7.16 -3.78 5.34
C ILE A 5 -7.58 -3.46 3.92
N HIS A 6 -6.87 -2.53 3.29
CA HIS A 6 -7.14 -2.12 1.91
C HIS A 6 -6.60 -3.14 0.91
N ARG A 7 -5.51 -3.84 1.27
CA ARG A 7 -4.90 -4.89 0.46
C ARG A 7 -4.04 -5.85 1.30
N GLY A 8 -3.92 -7.09 0.85
CA GLY A 8 -3.06 -8.13 1.46
C GLY A 8 -3.80 -9.19 2.30
N ILE A 9 -5.12 -9.33 2.15
CA ILE A 9 -5.91 -10.37 2.84
C ILE A 9 -5.76 -11.74 2.15
N ASP A 10 -5.77 -11.75 0.82
CA ASP A 10 -5.92 -12.93 -0.05
C ASP A 10 -4.77 -13.10 -1.04
N GLN A 11 -3.67 -12.38 -0.83
CA GLN A 11 -2.49 -12.37 -1.70
C GLN A 11 -1.20 -12.13 -0.90
N ILE A 12 -0.06 -12.45 -1.51
CA ILE A 12 1.27 -12.14 -0.96
C ILE A 12 1.73 -10.79 -1.51
N GLY A 13 2.20 -9.90 -0.62
CA GLY A 13 2.67 -8.57 -0.98
C GLY A 13 1.55 -7.55 -1.21
N GLY A 14 1.94 -6.30 -1.42
CA GLY A 14 1.00 -5.20 -1.61
C GLY A 14 0.25 -4.76 -0.35
N CYS A 15 0.70 -5.12 0.85
CA CYS A 15 -0.09 -4.84 2.05
C CYS A 15 -0.24 -3.34 2.31
N ILE A 16 -1.49 -2.94 2.60
CA ILE A 16 -1.86 -1.59 2.98
C ILE A 16 -2.94 -1.69 4.06
N THR A 17 -2.62 -1.22 5.26
CA THR A 17 -3.55 -1.24 6.40
C THR A 17 -3.79 0.17 6.91
N GLU A 18 -5.05 0.50 7.19
CA GLU A 18 -5.43 1.76 7.82
C GLU A 18 -5.92 1.51 9.25
N ILE A 19 -5.42 2.33 10.18
CA ILE A 19 -5.99 2.47 11.52
C ILE A 19 -6.53 3.89 11.66
N ALA A 20 -7.82 4.01 11.94
CA ALA A 20 -8.54 5.28 11.98
C ALA A 20 -9.29 5.51 13.30
N THR A 21 -9.28 6.77 13.75
CA THR A 21 -10.25 7.36 14.66
C THR A 21 -11.14 8.33 13.88
N ASP A 22 -12.08 9.00 14.55
CA ASP A 22 -12.98 9.96 13.90
C ASP A 22 -12.23 11.12 13.23
N ASN A 23 -11.03 11.45 13.72
CA ASN A 23 -10.28 12.64 13.33
C ASN A 23 -8.82 12.37 12.90
N LYS A 24 -8.35 11.12 12.96
CA LYS A 24 -6.98 10.74 12.59
C LYS A 24 -6.95 9.43 11.84
N ARG A 25 -5.98 9.28 10.94
CA ARG A 25 -5.73 8.06 10.18
C ARG A 25 -4.24 7.83 10.08
N ILE A 26 -3.84 6.57 10.20
CA ILE A 26 -2.48 6.10 9.96
C ILE A 26 -2.57 5.00 8.92
N LEU A 27 -1.83 5.17 7.82
CA LEU A 27 -1.55 4.08 6.89
C LEU A 27 -0.27 3.39 7.36
N ILE A 28 -0.36 2.07 7.49
CA ILE A 28 0.74 1.19 7.88
C ILE A 28 1.01 0.28 6.69
N ASP A 29 2.26 0.35 6.27
CA ASP A 29 2.75 -0.25 5.04
C ASP A 29 2.10 0.35 3.78
N LEU A 30 2.90 0.43 2.73
CA LEU A 30 2.53 0.88 1.39
C LEU A 30 3.26 -0.01 0.39
N GLY A 31 3.03 -1.31 0.51
CA GLY A 31 3.64 -2.34 -0.31
C GLY A 31 3.11 -2.33 -1.75
N GLN A 32 3.93 -2.79 -2.68
CA GLN A 32 3.59 -3.01 -4.09
C GLN A 32 3.06 -4.44 -4.25
N ASN A 33 2.11 -4.66 -5.15
CA ASN A 33 1.77 -6.01 -5.56
C ASN A 33 3.01 -6.71 -6.10
N LEU A 34 3.13 -8.00 -5.80
CA LEU A 34 4.13 -8.82 -6.45
C LEU A 34 3.75 -9.02 -7.93
N PRO A 35 4.73 -9.15 -8.83
CA PRO A 35 4.45 -9.49 -10.21
C PRO A 35 3.92 -10.91 -10.29
N ASP A 36 2.91 -11.14 -11.13
CA ASP A 36 2.51 -12.49 -11.51
C ASP A 36 3.51 -13.04 -12.53
N GLY A 37 4.53 -13.76 -12.05
CA GLY A 37 5.60 -14.29 -12.88
C GLY A 37 6.47 -13.19 -13.51
N GLU A 38 6.66 -13.23 -14.83
CA GLU A 38 7.47 -12.24 -15.58
C GLU A 38 6.65 -11.01 -16.04
N SER A 39 5.42 -10.86 -15.57
CA SER A 39 4.57 -9.73 -15.96
C SER A 39 5.01 -8.42 -15.32
N VAL A 40 4.81 -7.32 -16.03
CA VAL A 40 5.00 -5.97 -15.48
C VAL A 40 3.85 -5.68 -14.52
N ILE A 41 4.19 -5.26 -13.29
CA ILE A 41 3.20 -4.85 -12.30
C ILE A 41 2.53 -3.57 -12.79
N ASN A 42 1.24 -3.64 -13.10
CA ASN A 42 0.39 -2.47 -13.32
C ASN A 42 -0.30 -2.11 -11.99
N ASP A 43 0.48 -1.64 -11.03
CA ASP A 43 -0.03 -1.11 -9.76
C ASP A 43 -0.56 0.30 -9.97
N ILE A 44 -1.77 0.37 -10.51
CA ILE A 44 -2.53 1.61 -10.64
C ILE A 44 -3.74 1.49 -9.72
N ASP A 45 -3.60 2.05 -8.54
CA ASP A 45 -4.63 2.18 -7.51
C ASP A 45 -4.53 3.54 -6.82
N GLU A 46 -5.43 3.78 -5.86
CA GLU A 46 -5.49 5.05 -5.13
C GLU A 46 -4.26 5.32 -4.24
N TYR A 47 -3.47 4.30 -3.90
CA TYR A 47 -2.28 4.37 -3.05
C TYR A 47 -0.96 4.40 -3.84
N SER A 48 -0.96 4.06 -5.13
CA SER A 48 0.25 3.99 -5.95
C SER A 48 1.04 5.31 -5.92
N GLY A 49 0.36 6.46 -5.99
CA GLY A 49 1.00 7.77 -5.86
C GLY A 49 1.66 8.02 -4.51
N LEU A 50 1.06 7.51 -3.43
CA LEU A 50 1.61 7.61 -2.06
C LEU A 50 2.86 6.74 -1.89
N GLN A 51 2.84 5.55 -2.48
CA GLN A 51 3.97 4.63 -2.45
C GLN A 51 5.19 5.21 -3.18
N TYR A 52 5.01 5.76 -4.39
CA TYR A 52 6.10 6.41 -5.12
C TYR A 52 6.67 7.60 -4.37
N ALA A 53 5.84 8.37 -3.66
CA ALA A 53 6.31 9.47 -2.82
C ALA A 53 7.25 8.99 -1.70
N ILE A 54 6.89 7.92 -0.99
CA ILE A 54 7.78 7.33 0.04
C ILE A 54 9.08 6.82 -0.58
N HIS A 55 9.00 6.14 -1.72
CA HIS A 55 10.18 5.65 -2.41
C HIS A 55 11.11 6.78 -2.86
N SER A 56 10.55 7.91 -3.32
CA SER A 56 11.32 9.09 -3.70
C SER A 56 12.03 9.78 -2.54
N VAL A 57 11.54 9.62 -1.31
CA VAL A 57 12.14 10.16 -0.08
C VAL A 57 13.27 9.26 0.45
N ILE A 58 13.28 7.97 0.11
CA ILE A 58 14.24 6.97 0.61
C ILE A 58 15.49 6.84 -0.28
N ARG A 59 15.50 7.41 -1.50
CA ARG A 59 16.69 7.40 -2.37
C ARG A 59 17.63 8.58 -2.05
N ASN A 60 18.64 8.32 -1.21
CA ASN A 60 19.91 9.05 -1.15
C ASN A 60 21.05 8.08 -1.45
#